data_AF-A0A420YVW6-F1
#
_entry.id   AF-A0A420YVW6-F1
#
_cell.length_a   1.000
_cell.length_b   1.000
_cell.length_c   1.000
_cell.angle_alpha   90.00
_cell.angle_beta   90.00
_cell.angle_gamma   90.00
#
_symmetry.space_group_name_H-M   'P 1'
#
loop_
_entity.id
_entity.type
_entity.pdbx_description
1 polymer ?
#
loop_
_entity_poly.entity_id
_entity_poly.type
_entity_poly.pdbx_seq_one_letter_code
_entity_poly.pdbx_strand_id
1 'polypeptide(L)' 'MKTIDVHISTIKIGDTILHNGEAKTVSKCNFGWSSFMGLTLFGDCYHLGYKPVKKIIEF' A
#
# COMPACT_ATOMS: atom_id res chain seq x y z
N MET A 1 -5.07 10.60 -13.72
CA MET A 1 -4.56 9.73 -12.62
C MET A 1 -3.69 10.51 -11.66
N LYS A 2 -4.27 10.91 -10.54
CA LYS A 2 -3.60 11.68 -9.49
C LYS A 2 -3.15 10.72 -8.39
N THR A 3 -1.85 10.74 -8.07
CA THR A 3 -1.27 9.92 -7.00
C THR A 3 -0.70 10.81 -5.91
N ILE A 4 -0.78 10.32 -4.68
CA ILE A 4 -0.16 10.93 -3.50
C ILE A 4 0.75 9.92 -2.82
N ASP A 5 1.90 10.40 -2.36
CA ASP A 5 2.81 9.59 -1.54
C ASP A 5 2.31 9.62 -0.09
N VAL A 6 1.95 8.45 0.42
CA VAL A 6 1.43 8.28 1.78
C VAL A 6 2.18 7.18 2.51
N HIS A 7 2.19 7.24 3.83
CA HIS A 7 2.76 6.17 4.63
C HIS A 7 1.90 4.91 4.58
N ILE A 8 2.54 3.73 4.58
CA ILE A 8 1.86 2.43 4.45
C ILE A 8 0.74 2.23 5.49
N SER A 9 0.92 2.75 6.70
CA SER A 9 -0.08 2.63 7.79
C SER A 9 -1.39 3.39 7.53
N THR A 10 -1.41 4.32 6.58
CA THR A 10 -2.62 5.10 6.23
C THR A 10 -3.49 4.38 5.20
N ILE A 11 -2.95 3.35 4.54
CA ILE A 11 -3.64 2.57 3.53
C ILE A 11 -4.69 1.70 4.19
N LYS A 12 -5.88 1.66 3.58
CA LYS A 12 -6.99 0.82 4.01
C LYS A 12 -7.44 -0.12 2.90
N ILE A 13 -8.15 -1.17 3.29
CA ILE A 13 -8.81 -2.08 2.35
C ILE A 13 -9.81 -1.25 1.51
N GLY A 14 -9.73 -1.40 0.19
CA GLY A 14 -10.51 -0.62 -0.79
C GLY A 14 -9.73 0.50 -1.46
N ASP A 15 -8.58 0.91 -0.92
CA ASP A 15 -7.73 1.91 -1.58
C ASP A 15 -7.04 1.33 -2.82
N THR A 16 -6.87 2.13 -3.87
CA THR A 16 -6.04 1.76 -5.02
C THR A 16 -4.65 2.37 -4.88
N ILE A 17 -3.61 1.56 -5.07
CA ILE A 17 -2.21 1.98 -4.97
C ILE A 17 -1.45 1.58 -6.23
N LEU A 18 -0.38 2.31 -6.54
CA LEU A 18 0.57 1.91 -7.59
C LEU A 18 1.62 0.98 -6.98
N HIS A 19 1.53 -0.31 -7.26
CA HIS A 19 2.45 -1.34 -6.80
C HIS A 19 3.16 -1.97 -8.00
N ASN A 20 4.50 -1.89 -8.04
CA ASN A 20 5.33 -2.37 -9.16
C ASN A 20 4.94 -1.82 -10.54
N GLY A 21 4.46 -0.57 -10.60
CA GLY A 21 4.05 0.08 -11.86
C GLY A 21 2.61 -0.23 -12.30
N GLU A 22 1.89 -1.10 -11.57
CA GLU A 22 0.49 -1.43 -11.83
C GLU A 22 -0.42 -0.82 -10.76
N ALA A 23 -1.59 -0.31 -11.19
CA ALA A 23 -2.63 0.11 -10.26
C ALA A 23 -3.31 -1.13 -9.66
N LYS A 24 -3.18 -1.35 -8.36
CA LYS A 24 -3.81 -2.47 -7.65
C LYS A 24 -4.68 -1.96 -6.51
N THR A 25 -5.87 -2.52 -6.42
CA THR A 25 -6.78 -2.27 -5.30
C THR A 25 -6.41 -3.17 -4.14
N VAL A 26 -6.23 -2.57 -2.97
CA VAL A 26 -5.90 -3.25 -1.72
C VAL A 26 -7.12 -4.04 -1.26
N SER A 27 -7.01 -5.36 -1.30
CA SER A 27 -8.01 -6.29 -0.80
C SER A 27 -7.58 -6.89 0.53
N LYS A 28 -8.53 -7.49 1.26
CA LYS A 28 -8.24 -8.15 2.55
C LYS A 28 -7.17 -9.25 2.44
N CYS A 29 -7.09 -9.94 1.30
CA CYS A 29 -6.09 -10.99 1.07
C CYS A 29 -4.67 -10.43 0.92
N ASN A 30 -4.55 -9.19 0.44
CA ASN A 30 -3.27 -8.54 0.14
C ASN A 30 -2.85 -7.55 1.24
N PHE A 31 -3.69 -7.35 2.26
CA PHE A 31 -3.43 -6.49 3.40
C PHE A 31 -3.14 -7.37 4.62
N GLY A 32 -1.87 -7.42 5.02
CA GLY A 32 -1.39 -8.26 6.11
C GLY A 32 -0.74 -7.46 7.22
N TRP A 33 -0.53 -8.13 8.35
CA TRP A 33 0.29 -7.62 9.44
C TRP A 33 1.15 -8.75 10.00
N SER A 34 2.42 -8.47 10.24
CA SER A 34 3.40 -9.35 10.85
C SER A 34 3.92 -8.70 12.12
N SER A 35 4.08 -9.46 13.20
CA SER A 35 4.63 -8.95 14.46
C SER A 35 6.09 -8.48 14.34
N PHE A 36 6.84 -9.01 13.37
CA PHE A 36 8.23 -8.62 13.13
C PHE A 36 8.37 -7.49 12.11
N MET A 37 7.62 -7.54 11.00
CA MET A 37 7.74 -6.58 9.89
C MET A 37 6.70 -5.45 9.92
N GLY A 38 5.68 -5.55 10.77
CA GLY A 38 4.55 -4.63 10.80
C GLY A 38 3.59 -4.85 9.63
N LEU A 39 3.06 -3.75 9.08
CA LEU A 39 2.06 -3.79 8.01
C LEU A 39 2.66 -4.25 6.69
N THR A 40 1.97 -5.13 5.99
CA THR A 40 2.38 -5.63 4.67
C THR A 40 1.27 -5.41 3.65
N LEU A 41 1.65 -4.93 2.47
CA LEU A 41 0.78 -4.74 1.31
C LEU A 41 1.33 -5.56 0.16
N PHE A 42 0.53 -6.50 -0.34
CA PHE A 42 0.94 -7.42 -1.40
C PHE A 42 2.22 -8.21 -1.07
N GLY A 43 2.45 -8.49 0.22
CA GLY A 43 3.67 -9.16 0.70
C GLY A 43 4.89 -8.25 0.84
N ASP A 44 4.77 -6.96 0.53
CA ASP A 44 5.83 -5.96 0.71
C ASP A 44 5.53 -5.10 1.96
N CYS A 45 6.53 -4.90 2.82
CA CYS A 45 6.43 -4.01 3.98
C CYS A 45 6.83 -2.56 3.66
N TYR A 46 7.12 -2.25 2.39
CA TYR A 46 7.56 -0.94 1.91
C TYR A 46 8.76 -0.41 2.71
N HIS A 47 9.80 -1.25 2.83
CA HIS A 47 10.95 -0.99 3.69
C HIS A 47 10.54 -0.60 5.12
N LEU A 48 9.67 -1.38 5.77
CA LEU A 48 9.16 -1.09 7.11
C LEU A 48 8.51 0.32 7.24
N GLY A 49 7.91 0.81 6.16
CA GLY A 49 7.30 2.14 6.10
C GLY A 49 8.22 3.29 5.64
N TYR A 50 9.53 3.06 5.47
CA TYR A 50 10.44 4.09 4.93
C TYR A 50 10.16 4.43 3.46
N LYS A 51 9.62 3.48 2.69
CA LYS A 51 9.22 3.71 1.30
C LYS A 51 7.78 4.23 1.28
N PRO A 52 7.51 5.41 0.73
CA PRO A 52 6.14 5.88 0.58
C PRO A 52 5.37 4.98 -0.41
N VAL A 53 4.09 4.80 -0.11
CA VAL A 53 3.13 4.13 -0.99
C VAL A 53 2.47 5.19 -1.86
N LYS A 54 2.45 4.98 -3.17
CA LYS A 54 1.73 5.83 -4.11
C LYS A 54 0.25 5.45 -4.12
N LYS A 55 -0.57 6.16 -3.36
CA LYS A 55 -2.02 5.97 -3.34
C LYS A 55 -2.66 6.77 -4.47
N ILE A 56 -3.60 6.14 -5.18
CA ILE A 56 -4.39 6.75 -6.24
C ILE A 56 -5.64 7.34 -5.59
N ILE A 57 -5.87 8.63 -5.79
CA ILE A 57 -7.03 9.35 -5.26
C ILE A 57 -8.06 9.68 -6.34
N GLU A 58 -7.64 9.73 -7.60
CA GLU A 58 -8.47 10.17 -8.72
C GLU A 58 -7.99 9.52 -10.02
N PHE A 59 -8.91 8.97 -10.80
CA PHE A 59 -8.64 8.36 -12.11
C PHE A 59 -8.57 9.43 -13.19
#